data_AF-A0A7W8ZJV0-F1
#
_entry.id   AF-A0A7W8ZJV0-F1
#
_cell.length_a   1.000
_cell.length_b   1.000
_cell.length_c   1.000
_cell.angle_alpha   90.00
_cell.angle_beta   90.00
_cell.angle_gamma   90.00
#
_symmetry.space_group_name_H-M   'P 1'
#
loop_
_entity.id
_entity.type
_entity.pdbx_description
1 polymer ?
#
loop_
_entity_poly.entity_id
_entity_poly.type
_entity_poly.pdbx_seq_one_letter_code
_entity_poly.pdbx_strand_id
1 'polypeptide(L)'
;MPLIEQIQELMLEAGDIFTKSLGDRKLKISQFLQTQDLIRVYVNASSGLGHQATTIGILYRLIALGYNTQGKTAQIIYDNSDGATAAKLQLLIPGFSAADPQPLTFNNVRFEFITLADFPASAPALISFGVTGGFDDNVANLATRCNVEFFLKLQPFQWTMQNAIQRKDSADYIILETIVALDTAAFVNQGYYIPPPAMGETQYGWFEAAAPAKVTPYRQIIAACTGEESINLMPVYGIGNKPLEGIPQSNYVIEAMPDVRSATALFYLVAAVADRQTKPALPALNKAAVIVNIATNTPECYAEFAELISGAKDGSQGLNDYVNTNNLTTGTPQSRIYIKSFDSGDLQATLEFLQEPGNATKILIIKMNGLPLYAFDYMYAQSSLPPVFEGKGTANLVLNLNKPFINLVKDRTRAPSVAVPRWRNVVYPTLPLNAAPGQIAQDIQNQKIFRMKEGIATFNGQVVANFDTTSVFALATLIEQSYTADSVTNTYFTNLYGFYHDENNDKLLLSLCYFLSYVNGLEP
;
A
#
# COMPACT_ATOMS: atom_id res chain seq x y z
N MET A 1 17.93 -18.61 36.56
CA MET A 1 17.43 -19.62 35.61
C MET A 1 18.30 -19.60 34.36
N PRO A 2 18.76 -20.74 33.83
CA PRO A 2 19.44 -20.83 32.54
C PRO A 2 18.57 -20.30 31.40
N LEU A 3 19.17 -19.69 30.37
CA LEU A 3 18.47 -19.11 29.21
C LEU A 3 17.47 -20.10 28.56
N ILE A 4 17.79 -21.39 28.55
CA ILE A 4 16.94 -22.42 27.95
C ILE A 4 15.67 -22.72 28.76
N GLU A 5 15.73 -22.60 30.09
CA GLU A 5 14.56 -22.75 30.98
C GLU A 5 13.68 -21.49 30.92
N GLN A 6 14.28 -20.30 30.83
CA GLN A 6 13.57 -19.05 30.54
C GLN A 6 12.82 -19.12 29.21
N ILE A 7 13.47 -19.62 28.15
CA ILE A 7 12.82 -19.80 26.84
C ILE A 7 11.66 -20.79 26.93
N GLN A 8 11.78 -21.88 27.71
CA GLN A 8 10.71 -22.87 27.86
C GLN A 8 9.49 -22.32 28.64
N GLU A 9 9.73 -21.57 29.72
CA GLU A 9 8.66 -20.93 30.50
C GLU A 9 7.98 -19.81 29.69
N LEU A 10 8.76 -19.03 28.94
CA LEU A 10 8.27 -18.04 27.98
C LEU A 10 7.45 -18.67 26.85
N MET A 11 7.81 -19.88 26.39
CA MET A 11 7.02 -20.60 25.39
C MET A 11 5.68 -21.09 25.95
N LEU A 12 5.61 -21.45 27.24
CA LEU A 12 4.37 -21.82 27.93
C LEU A 12 3.48 -20.59 28.16
N GLU A 13 4.02 -19.49 28.66
CA GLU A 13 3.26 -18.24 28.88
C GLU A 13 2.82 -17.57 27.58
N ALA A 14 3.65 -17.60 26.53
CA ALA A 14 3.26 -17.16 25.21
C ALA A 14 2.10 -18.03 24.68
N GLY A 15 2.20 -19.35 24.80
CA GLY A 15 1.12 -20.28 24.48
C GLY A 15 -0.20 -19.91 25.16
N ASP A 16 -0.16 -19.60 26.46
CA ASP A 16 -1.33 -19.16 27.22
C ASP A 16 -1.91 -17.83 26.70
N ILE A 17 -1.09 -16.84 26.34
CA ILE A 17 -1.61 -15.58 25.76
C ILE A 17 -2.28 -15.83 24.39
N PHE A 18 -1.77 -16.75 23.58
CA PHE A 18 -2.37 -17.07 22.27
C PHE A 18 -3.64 -17.93 22.36
N THR A 19 -3.91 -18.58 23.50
CA THR A 19 -5.20 -19.28 23.76
C THR A 19 -6.30 -18.39 24.32
N LYS A 20 -5.99 -17.15 24.73
CA LYS A 20 -6.97 -16.20 25.29
C LYS A 20 -7.80 -15.53 24.20
N SER A 21 -8.99 -15.03 24.59
CA SER A 21 -9.86 -14.30 23.67
C SER A 21 -9.15 -13.04 23.13
N LEU A 22 -9.56 -12.57 21.95
CA LEU A 22 -9.07 -11.29 21.40
C LEU A 22 -9.23 -10.13 22.39
N GLY A 23 -10.36 -10.10 23.11
CA GLY A 23 -10.65 -9.10 24.14
C GLY A 23 -9.62 -9.10 25.26
N ASP A 24 -9.26 -10.28 25.78
CA ASP A 24 -8.26 -10.41 26.85
C ASP A 24 -6.87 -9.97 26.39
N ARG A 25 -6.49 -10.33 25.16
CA ARG A 25 -5.21 -9.91 24.57
C ARG A 25 -5.13 -8.39 24.43
N LYS A 26 -6.18 -7.76 23.89
CA LYS A 26 -6.26 -6.29 23.77
C LYS A 26 -6.26 -5.62 25.15
N LEU A 27 -6.94 -6.18 26.13
CA LEU A 27 -6.95 -5.65 27.50
C LEU A 27 -5.54 -5.64 28.12
N LYS A 28 -4.80 -6.76 28.01
CA LYS A 28 -3.41 -6.83 28.50
C LYS A 28 -2.49 -5.81 27.83
N ILE A 29 -2.60 -5.67 26.51
CA ILE A 29 -1.85 -4.66 25.74
C ILE A 29 -2.22 -3.26 26.20
N SER A 30 -3.51 -2.98 26.37
CA SER A 30 -4.02 -1.69 26.83
C SER A 30 -3.48 -1.35 28.22
N GLN A 31 -3.51 -2.30 29.16
CA GLN A 31 -2.96 -2.15 30.50
C GLN A 31 -1.47 -1.82 30.46
N PHE A 32 -0.68 -2.54 29.66
CA PHE A 32 0.73 -2.22 29.45
C PHE A 32 0.89 -0.80 28.92
N LEU A 33 0.21 -0.42 27.84
CA LEU A 33 0.33 0.91 27.24
C LEU A 33 -0.06 2.02 28.21
N GLN A 34 -1.03 1.79 29.10
CA GLN A 34 -1.42 2.74 30.14
C GLN A 34 -0.35 2.97 31.21
N THR A 35 0.56 2.01 31.43
CA THR A 35 1.71 2.20 32.33
C THR A 35 2.82 3.05 31.73
N GLN A 36 2.83 3.24 30.40
CA GLN A 36 3.87 4.00 29.71
C GLN A 36 3.45 5.46 29.65
N ASP A 37 4.16 6.41 30.27
CA ASP A 37 3.87 7.84 30.11
C ASP A 37 4.51 8.44 28.85
N LEU A 38 5.59 7.82 28.40
CA LEU A 38 6.36 8.16 27.23
C LEU A 38 6.71 6.89 26.46
N ILE A 39 6.50 6.90 25.16
CA ILE A 39 7.02 5.89 24.23
C ILE A 39 7.90 6.56 23.18
N ARG A 40 8.89 5.82 22.65
CA ARG A 40 9.73 6.30 21.54
C ARG A 40 9.38 5.60 20.24
N VAL A 41 9.22 6.40 19.19
CA VAL A 41 8.89 5.92 17.85
C VAL A 41 10.05 6.31 16.93
N TYR A 42 10.76 5.31 16.40
CA TYR A 42 11.87 5.57 15.48
C TYR A 42 11.41 5.52 14.03
N VAL A 43 11.67 6.59 13.29
CA VAL A 43 11.35 6.74 11.88
C VAL A 43 12.66 6.76 11.07
N ASN A 44 12.93 5.66 10.36
CA ASN A 44 14.14 5.50 9.56
C ASN A 44 14.19 6.43 8.33
N ALA A 45 15.39 6.78 7.86
CA ALA A 45 15.60 7.39 6.56
C ALA A 45 15.60 6.30 5.47
N SER A 46 14.59 6.30 4.58
CA SER A 46 14.50 5.34 3.47
C SER A 46 13.98 6.04 2.22
N SER A 47 14.41 5.63 1.02
CA SER A 47 14.01 6.31 -0.23
C SER A 47 12.49 6.38 -0.46
N GLY A 48 11.78 5.27 -0.23
CA GLY A 48 10.30 5.21 -0.31
C GLY A 48 9.60 5.63 0.99
N LEU A 49 8.28 5.77 0.93
CA LEU A 49 7.40 6.12 2.07
C LEU A 49 7.04 4.93 2.97
N GLY A 50 7.33 3.70 2.54
CA GLY A 50 6.80 2.48 3.17
C GLY A 50 7.20 2.27 4.63
N HIS A 51 8.46 2.58 5.00
CA HIS A 51 8.93 2.46 6.38
C HIS A 51 8.28 3.50 7.29
N GLN A 52 8.21 4.75 6.83
CA GLN A 52 7.62 5.85 7.58
C GLN A 52 6.12 5.60 7.76
N ALA A 53 5.41 5.24 6.69
CA ALA A 53 3.97 4.95 6.74
C ALA A 53 3.65 3.80 7.69
N THR A 54 4.42 2.70 7.64
CA THR A 54 4.22 1.56 8.56
C THR A 54 4.49 1.97 10.01
N THR A 55 5.55 2.76 10.25
CA THR A 55 5.89 3.25 11.59
C THR A 55 4.79 4.13 12.18
N ILE A 56 4.29 5.11 11.42
CA ILE A 56 3.22 6.00 11.86
C ILE A 56 1.89 5.24 12.01
N GLY A 57 1.61 4.29 11.12
CA GLY A 57 0.45 3.40 11.25
C GLY A 57 0.47 2.58 12.54
N ILE A 58 1.64 2.05 12.94
CA ILE A 58 1.80 1.38 14.24
C ILE A 58 1.51 2.35 15.39
N LEU A 59 2.04 3.58 15.36
CA LEU A 59 1.75 4.58 16.39
C LEU A 59 0.24 4.83 16.52
N TYR A 60 -0.48 5.06 15.41
CA TYR A 60 -1.95 5.22 15.45
C TYR A 60 -2.67 3.99 15.99
N ARG A 61 -2.17 2.80 15.68
CA ARG A 61 -2.73 1.55 16.21
C ARG A 61 -2.48 1.40 17.71
N LEU A 62 -1.31 1.77 18.23
CA LEU A 62 -1.03 1.80 19.67
C LEU A 62 -1.97 2.75 20.42
N ILE A 63 -2.24 3.93 19.84
CA ILE A 63 -3.22 4.88 20.38
C ILE A 63 -4.62 4.23 20.43
N ALA A 64 -5.04 3.57 19.35
CA ALA A 64 -6.32 2.84 19.31
C ALA A 64 -6.39 1.64 20.27
N LEU A 65 -5.25 1.05 20.63
CA LEU A 65 -5.16 -0.06 21.59
C LEU A 65 -5.12 0.39 23.06
N GLY A 66 -5.06 1.69 23.34
CA GLY A 66 -5.17 2.24 24.70
C GLY A 66 -4.10 3.25 25.10
N TYR A 67 -3.15 3.58 24.21
CA TYR A 67 -2.21 4.67 24.43
C TYR A 67 -2.85 6.03 24.10
N ASN A 68 -3.98 6.37 24.75
CA ASN A 68 -4.79 7.55 24.38
C ASN A 68 -5.35 8.33 25.58
N THR A 69 -4.81 8.09 26.77
CA THR A 69 -5.16 8.86 27.97
C THR A 69 -4.43 10.20 28.00
N GLN A 70 -4.99 11.19 28.68
CA GLN A 70 -4.36 12.50 28.82
C GLN A 70 -2.98 12.39 29.51
N GLY A 71 -2.02 13.20 29.07
CA GLY A 71 -0.66 13.25 29.63
C GLY A 71 0.35 12.29 28.98
N LYS A 72 -0.09 11.44 28.04
CA LYS A 72 0.78 10.53 27.29
C LYS A 72 1.55 11.26 26.18
N THR A 73 2.81 10.90 25.99
CA THR A 73 3.68 11.49 24.97
C THR A 73 4.27 10.41 24.04
N ALA A 74 4.19 10.61 22.73
CA ALA A 74 4.96 9.84 21.76
C ALA A 74 6.11 10.71 21.24
N GLN A 75 7.35 10.37 21.60
CA GLN A 75 8.53 11.05 21.09
C GLN A 75 8.97 10.37 19.79
N ILE A 76 8.76 11.06 18.68
CA ILE A 76 9.06 10.63 17.32
C ILE A 76 10.50 11.06 17.00
N ILE A 77 11.40 10.08 16.99
CA ILE A 77 12.81 10.24 16.64
C ILE A 77 12.93 9.92 15.16
N TYR A 78 13.18 10.93 14.32
CA TYR A 78 13.25 10.73 12.88
C TYR A 78 14.65 10.96 12.34
N ASP A 79 15.14 9.99 11.57
CA ASP A 79 16.39 10.13 10.83
C ASP A 79 16.12 10.94 9.57
N ASN A 80 16.64 12.17 9.52
CA ASN A 80 16.50 13.05 8.35
C ASN A 80 17.80 13.14 7.53
N SER A 81 18.68 12.15 7.63
CA SER A 81 19.93 12.11 6.85
C SER A 81 19.70 12.05 5.34
N ASP A 82 18.52 11.61 4.88
CA ASP A 82 18.12 11.64 3.48
C ASP A 82 17.58 13.01 3.01
N GLY A 83 17.41 13.97 3.91
CA GLY A 83 16.82 15.28 3.65
C GLY A 83 15.33 15.25 3.26
N ALA A 84 14.67 14.10 3.31
CA ALA A 84 13.30 13.90 2.82
C ALA A 84 12.35 13.32 3.88
N THR A 85 12.86 12.74 4.97
CA THR A 85 12.04 12.09 6.00
C THR A 85 11.07 13.06 6.69
N ALA A 86 11.48 14.30 6.97
CA ALA A 86 10.57 15.31 7.51
C ALA A 86 9.40 15.61 6.55
N ALA A 87 9.68 15.79 5.24
CA ALA A 87 8.63 16.01 4.25
C ALA A 87 7.67 14.81 4.14
N LYS A 88 8.19 13.57 4.28
CA LYS A 88 7.36 12.36 4.35
C LYS A 88 6.47 12.35 5.58
N LEU A 89 6.98 12.73 6.75
CA LEU A 89 6.17 12.82 7.98
C LEU A 89 5.04 13.85 7.85
N GLN A 90 5.23 14.95 7.14
CA GLN A 90 4.18 15.94 6.87
C GLN A 90 3.02 15.35 6.04
N LEU A 91 3.28 14.34 5.21
CA LEU A 91 2.24 13.62 4.47
C LEU A 91 1.50 12.58 5.32
N LEU A 92 2.12 12.12 6.41
CA LEU A 92 1.64 11.01 7.25
C LEU A 92 0.97 11.49 8.54
N ILE A 93 1.44 12.59 9.12
CA ILE A 93 1.01 13.11 10.42
C ILE A 93 0.26 14.43 10.21
N PRO A 94 -1.06 14.46 10.48
CA PRO A 94 -1.84 15.68 10.39
C PRO A 94 -1.29 16.79 11.30
N GLY A 95 -1.13 17.97 10.73
CA GLY A 95 -0.64 19.16 11.44
C GLY A 95 0.87 19.22 11.66
N PHE A 96 1.64 18.19 11.28
CA PHE A 96 3.10 18.26 11.29
C PHE A 96 3.60 19.14 10.14
N SER A 97 4.52 20.06 10.44
CA SER A 97 5.20 20.89 9.44
C SER A 97 6.67 20.50 9.38
N ALA A 98 7.16 20.09 8.22
CA ALA A 98 8.58 19.79 8.03
C ALA A 98 9.47 21.03 8.17
N ALA A 99 8.92 22.21 7.88
CA ALA A 99 9.61 23.50 7.99
C ALA A 99 9.65 24.03 9.42
N ASP A 100 8.68 23.62 10.26
CA ASP A 100 8.57 24.03 11.65
C ASP A 100 8.03 22.87 12.50
N PRO A 101 8.89 21.91 12.88
CA PRO A 101 8.48 20.68 13.57
C PRO A 101 8.13 20.96 15.03
N GLN A 102 6.94 21.54 15.26
CA GLN A 102 6.42 21.79 16.60
C GLN A 102 5.66 20.59 17.16
N PRO A 103 5.64 20.39 18.48
CA PRO A 103 4.78 19.40 19.12
C PRO A 103 3.31 19.61 18.78
N LEU A 104 2.58 18.51 18.58
CA LEU A 104 1.14 18.54 18.30
C LEU A 104 0.39 17.51 19.16
N THR A 105 -0.94 17.61 19.21
CA THR A 105 -1.76 16.63 19.93
C THR A 105 -2.64 15.87 18.95
N PHE A 106 -2.65 14.54 19.06
CA PHE A 106 -3.48 13.64 18.28
C PHE A 106 -4.16 12.63 19.20
N ASN A 107 -5.50 12.61 19.25
CA ASN A 107 -6.28 11.71 20.11
C ASN A 107 -5.78 11.67 21.58
N ASN A 108 -5.62 12.84 22.20
CA ASN A 108 -5.10 13.08 23.56
C ASN A 108 -3.63 12.72 23.80
N VAL A 109 -2.90 12.28 22.78
CA VAL A 109 -1.46 12.01 22.86
C VAL A 109 -0.70 13.19 22.30
N ARG A 110 0.30 13.65 23.06
CA ARG A 110 1.24 14.67 22.60
C ARG A 110 2.32 14.00 21.74
N PHE A 111 2.48 14.45 20.50
CA PHE A 111 3.59 14.05 19.64
C PHE A 111 4.70 15.09 19.78
N GLU A 112 5.90 14.63 20.10
CA GLU A 112 7.12 15.45 20.14
C GLU A 112 8.09 14.96 19.07
N PHE A 113 8.70 15.88 18.35
CA PHE A 113 9.54 15.57 17.21
C PHE A 113 10.99 15.94 17.51
N ILE A 114 11.91 15.03 17.22
CA ILE A 114 13.34 15.28 17.37
C ILE A 114 14.10 14.52 16.28
N THR A 115 15.10 15.16 15.69
CA THR A 115 15.94 14.45 14.70
C THR A 115 16.81 13.42 15.40
N LEU A 116 17.18 12.35 14.71
CA LEU A 116 18.14 11.37 15.23
C LEU A 116 19.48 12.02 15.61
N ALA A 117 19.90 13.08 14.91
CA ALA A 117 21.15 13.79 15.17
C ALA A 117 21.09 14.61 16.48
N ASP A 118 19.95 15.25 16.76
CA ASP A 118 19.77 16.09 17.95
C ASP A 118 19.38 15.27 19.19
N PHE A 119 18.85 14.05 18.99
CA PHE A 119 18.36 13.20 20.07
C PHE A 119 19.39 12.94 21.18
N PRO A 120 20.66 12.56 20.90
CA PRO A 120 21.66 12.38 21.94
C PRO A 120 21.96 13.66 22.74
N ALA A 121 21.95 14.82 22.07
CA ALA A 121 22.23 16.11 22.69
C ALA A 121 21.15 16.54 23.70
N SER A 122 19.92 16.00 23.56
CA SER A 122 18.84 16.21 24.53
C SER A 122 19.03 15.49 25.86
N ALA A 123 20.10 14.69 26.02
CA ALA A 123 20.36 13.84 27.18
C ALA A 123 19.12 13.02 27.60
N PRO A 124 18.56 12.21 26.67
CA PRO A 124 17.26 11.60 26.85
C PRO A 124 17.29 10.61 28.02
N ALA A 125 16.26 10.61 28.88
CA ALA A 125 16.13 9.61 29.93
C ALA A 125 15.97 8.20 29.37
N LEU A 126 16.41 7.18 30.12
CA LEU A 126 16.06 5.79 29.82
C LEU A 126 14.56 5.59 30.08
N ILE A 127 13.85 5.00 29.12
CA ILE A 127 12.43 4.62 29.26
C ILE A 127 12.24 3.16 28.87
N SER A 128 11.10 2.56 29.19
CA SER A 128 10.94 1.11 29.00
C SER A 128 10.72 0.69 27.54
N PHE A 129 9.97 1.47 26.74
CA PHE A 129 9.47 1.00 25.45
C PHE A 129 9.75 1.92 24.24
N GLY A 130 10.21 1.30 23.15
CA GLY A 130 10.31 1.92 21.84
C GLY A 130 9.85 1.00 20.70
N VAL A 131 9.48 1.59 19.56
CA VAL A 131 8.95 0.85 18.41
C VAL A 131 9.34 1.47 17.06
N THR A 132 9.45 0.65 16.02
CA THR A 132 9.48 1.09 14.61
C THR A 132 8.69 0.14 13.71
N GLY A 133 8.24 0.65 12.57
CA GLY A 133 7.60 -0.13 11.51
C GLY A 133 8.48 -0.35 10.28
N GLY A 134 9.75 0.06 10.30
CA GLY A 134 10.68 -0.25 9.22
C GLY A 134 12.10 0.23 9.52
N PHE A 135 13.08 -0.66 9.32
CA PHE A 135 14.49 -0.33 9.51
C PHE A 135 15.39 -1.32 8.75
N ASP A 136 16.24 -0.80 7.86
CA ASP A 136 17.03 -1.61 6.91
C ASP A 136 18.38 -2.11 7.43
N ASP A 137 18.67 -1.92 8.72
CA ASP A 137 19.89 -2.39 9.36
C ASP A 137 19.55 -3.45 10.44
N ASN A 138 20.13 -4.64 10.31
CA ASN A 138 19.96 -5.74 11.27
C ASN A 138 21.08 -5.81 12.31
N VAL A 139 22.15 -5.02 12.15
CA VAL A 139 23.28 -4.95 13.08
C VAL A 139 23.00 -3.92 14.17
N ALA A 140 22.39 -2.78 13.81
CA ALA A 140 22.12 -1.72 14.75
C ALA A 140 21.06 -2.10 15.80
N ASN A 141 21.38 -1.82 17.06
CA ASN A 141 20.46 -1.95 18.19
C ASN A 141 19.69 -0.63 18.40
N LEU A 142 18.41 -0.62 18.01
CA LEU A 142 17.52 0.53 18.17
C LEU A 142 17.17 0.81 19.63
N ALA A 143 17.21 -0.18 20.51
CA ALA A 143 17.04 0.03 21.95
C ALA A 143 18.14 0.96 22.49
N THR A 144 19.40 0.73 22.10
CA THR A 144 20.51 1.63 22.43
C THR A 144 20.36 2.99 21.73
N ARG A 145 20.06 3.03 20.42
CA ARG A 145 19.95 4.31 19.67
C ARG A 145 18.83 5.22 20.19
N CYS A 146 17.70 4.65 20.60
CA CYS A 146 16.56 5.38 21.14
C CYS A 146 16.56 5.42 22.67
N ASN A 147 17.64 4.98 23.33
CA ASN A 147 17.79 4.92 24.79
C ASN A 147 16.56 4.33 25.53
N VAL A 148 16.06 3.18 25.08
CA VAL A 148 14.96 2.44 25.72
C VAL A 148 15.43 1.08 26.23
N GLU A 149 14.77 0.53 27.25
CA GLU A 149 15.09 -0.81 27.78
C GLU A 149 14.82 -1.89 26.75
N PHE A 150 13.63 -1.86 26.14
CA PHE A 150 13.21 -2.77 25.09
C PHE A 150 12.67 -2.04 23.86
N PHE A 151 13.02 -2.55 22.69
CA PHE A 151 12.62 -1.99 21.41
C PHE A 151 11.98 -3.05 20.53
N LEU A 152 10.75 -2.81 20.11
CA LEU A 152 10.02 -3.64 19.16
C LEU A 152 10.27 -3.15 17.73
N LYS A 153 11.15 -3.85 17.00
CA LYS A 153 11.44 -3.58 15.59
C LYS A 153 10.51 -4.41 14.72
N LEU A 154 9.53 -3.78 14.09
CA LEU A 154 8.71 -4.42 13.07
C LEU A 154 9.04 -3.87 11.68
N GLN A 155 8.53 -4.56 10.67
CA GLN A 155 8.79 -4.29 9.26
C GLN A 155 7.49 -4.26 8.46
N PRO A 156 7.49 -3.59 7.29
CA PRO A 156 6.37 -3.68 6.36
C PRO A 156 6.07 -5.13 5.97
N PHE A 157 4.87 -5.33 5.45
CA PHE A 157 4.41 -6.61 4.91
C PHE A 157 5.47 -7.25 3.97
N GLN A 158 5.89 -8.49 4.26
CA GLN A 158 6.87 -9.23 3.46
C GLN A 158 8.21 -8.51 3.19
N TRP A 159 8.61 -7.60 4.07
CA TRP A 159 9.91 -6.98 3.93
C TRP A 159 11.03 -7.98 4.24
N THR A 160 12.19 -7.80 3.60
CA THR A 160 13.29 -8.79 3.69
C THR A 160 14.11 -8.70 4.96
N MET A 161 13.95 -7.63 5.73
CA MET A 161 14.64 -7.44 7.01
C MET A 161 13.86 -8.08 8.15
N GLN A 162 14.56 -8.39 9.23
CA GLN A 162 14.00 -9.13 10.35
C GLN A 162 13.09 -8.24 11.20
N ASN A 163 12.04 -8.86 11.74
CA ASN A 163 11.25 -8.34 12.84
C ASN A 163 11.90 -8.84 14.15
N ALA A 164 12.08 -7.96 15.14
CA ALA A 164 12.86 -8.30 16.32
C ALA A 164 12.42 -7.59 17.59
N ILE A 165 12.75 -8.19 18.73
CA ILE A 165 12.77 -7.52 20.04
C ILE A 165 14.22 -7.33 20.45
N GLN A 166 14.63 -6.09 20.62
CA GLN A 166 15.99 -5.71 21.01
C GLN A 166 15.99 -5.20 22.46
N ARG A 167 17.00 -5.56 23.24
CA ARG A 167 17.23 -5.02 24.59
C ARG A 167 18.42 -4.05 24.56
N LYS A 168 18.35 -2.98 25.34
CA LYS A 168 19.44 -1.99 25.43
C LYS A 168 20.76 -2.67 25.75
N ASP A 169 21.80 -2.32 24.98
CA ASP A 169 23.19 -2.76 25.17
C ASP A 169 23.39 -4.28 25.14
N SER A 170 22.39 -5.04 24.70
CA SER A 170 22.48 -6.46 24.43
C SER A 170 22.92 -6.68 22.98
N ALA A 171 23.86 -7.61 22.77
CA ALA A 171 24.18 -8.13 21.45
C ALA A 171 23.13 -9.15 20.98
N ASP A 172 22.47 -9.81 21.93
CA ASP A 172 21.40 -10.77 21.69
C ASP A 172 20.07 -10.04 21.49
N TYR A 173 19.31 -10.45 20.48
CA TYR A 173 17.95 -10.01 20.22
C TYR A 173 17.10 -11.18 19.74
N ILE A 174 15.79 -11.08 19.96
CA ILE A 174 14.84 -12.10 19.50
C ILE A 174 14.44 -11.79 18.07
N ILE A 175 14.56 -12.77 17.18
CA ILE A 175 14.02 -12.72 15.83
C ILE A 175 12.60 -13.31 15.87
N LEU A 176 11.59 -12.50 15.54
CA LEU A 176 10.19 -12.92 15.69
C LEU A 176 9.81 -14.02 14.71
N GLU A 177 10.45 -14.07 13.53
CA GLU A 177 10.30 -15.14 12.55
C GLU A 177 10.83 -16.50 13.03
N THR A 178 11.58 -16.56 14.13
CA THR A 178 12.05 -17.86 14.69
C THR A 178 11.17 -18.38 15.81
N ILE A 179 10.12 -17.66 16.18
CA ILE A 179 9.24 -18.00 17.30
C ILE A 179 8.08 -18.90 16.85
N VAL A 180 8.01 -20.11 17.39
CA VAL A 180 6.97 -21.12 17.06
C VAL A 180 5.57 -20.60 17.32
N ALA A 181 5.37 -19.89 18.44
CA ALA A 181 4.07 -19.31 18.80
C ALA A 181 3.57 -18.24 17.81
N LEU A 182 4.46 -17.68 16.98
CA LEU A 182 4.15 -16.69 15.94
C LEU A 182 4.07 -17.29 14.53
N ASP A 183 4.10 -18.62 14.42
CA ASP A 183 4.19 -19.38 13.17
C ASP A 183 5.42 -18.99 12.34
N THR A 184 6.59 -19.51 12.78
CA THR A 184 7.95 -19.20 12.29
C THR A 184 8.09 -18.85 10.79
N ALA A 185 7.49 -19.64 9.88
CA ALA A 185 7.63 -19.39 8.44
C ALA A 185 6.62 -18.37 7.88
N ALA A 186 5.53 -18.11 8.59
CA ALA A 186 4.42 -17.25 8.18
C ALA A 186 4.55 -15.80 8.66
N PHE A 187 5.30 -15.53 9.72
CA PHE A 187 5.27 -14.21 10.37
C PHE A 187 5.65 -13.04 9.45
N VAL A 188 6.62 -13.24 8.55
CA VAL A 188 6.99 -12.22 7.55
C VAL A 188 5.86 -11.93 6.54
N ASN A 189 4.98 -12.91 6.32
CA ASN A 189 3.78 -12.82 5.48
C ASN A 189 2.55 -12.32 6.25
N GLN A 190 2.68 -11.99 7.53
CA GLN A 190 1.61 -11.34 8.28
C GLN A 190 1.51 -9.86 7.93
N GLY A 191 0.29 -9.36 7.93
CA GLY A 191 -0.04 -7.96 7.70
C GLY A 191 -0.48 -7.29 9.00
N TYR A 192 -0.52 -5.96 8.99
CA TYR A 192 -1.16 -5.20 10.06
C TYR A 192 -2.65 -5.09 9.77
N TYR A 193 -3.45 -5.23 10.82
CA TYR A 193 -4.86 -4.85 10.73
C TYR A 193 -4.96 -3.35 10.47
N ILE A 194 -5.70 -2.97 9.43
CA ILE A 194 -6.02 -1.59 9.12
C ILE A 194 -7.55 -1.45 9.18
N PRO A 195 -8.10 -0.61 10.08
CA PRO A 195 -9.52 -0.37 10.11
C PRO A 195 -9.97 0.26 8.78
N PRO A 196 -11.24 0.08 8.36
CA PRO A 196 -11.73 0.68 7.13
C PRO A 196 -11.44 2.18 7.11
N PRO A 197 -10.72 2.69 6.08
CA PRO A 197 -10.44 4.11 5.99
C PRO A 197 -11.73 4.93 5.95
N ALA A 198 -11.75 6.03 6.70
CA ALA A 198 -12.87 6.94 6.78
C ALA A 198 -12.44 8.38 6.45
N MET A 199 -13.33 9.13 5.80
CA MET A 199 -13.07 10.52 5.39
C MET A 199 -14.23 11.41 5.82
N GLY A 200 -14.10 12.03 7.00
CA GLY A 200 -15.01 13.06 7.50
C GLY A 200 -14.44 14.46 7.36
N GLU A 201 -15.17 15.46 7.84
CA GLU A 201 -14.76 16.87 7.75
C GLU A 201 -13.43 17.16 8.48
N THR A 202 -13.12 16.45 9.56
CA THR A 202 -11.80 16.54 10.21
C THR A 202 -10.67 16.10 9.29
N GLN A 203 -10.82 14.96 8.62
CA GLN A 203 -9.81 14.46 7.66
C GLN A 203 -9.71 15.36 6.44
N TYR A 204 -10.83 15.93 5.99
CA TYR A 204 -10.79 16.95 4.93
C TYR A 204 -10.09 18.24 5.37
N GLY A 205 -10.24 18.67 6.63
CA GLY A 205 -9.46 19.79 7.17
C GLY A 205 -7.95 19.51 7.14
N TRP A 206 -7.53 18.28 7.45
CA TRP A 206 -6.12 17.87 7.32
C TRP A 206 -5.64 17.84 5.87
N PHE A 207 -6.49 17.35 4.96
CA PHE A 207 -6.20 17.35 3.53
C PHE A 207 -6.06 18.79 3.00
N GLU A 208 -6.96 19.69 3.39
CA GLU A 208 -6.91 21.11 3.02
C GLU A 208 -5.59 21.76 3.46
N ALA A 209 -5.12 21.45 4.68
CA ALA A 209 -3.84 21.96 5.16
C ALA A 209 -2.64 21.41 4.36
N ALA A 210 -2.70 20.15 3.91
CA ALA A 210 -1.60 19.49 3.21
C ALA A 210 -1.55 19.79 1.70
N ALA A 211 -2.72 19.89 1.05
CA ALA A 211 -2.84 20.01 -0.40
C ALA A 211 -4.19 20.67 -0.79
N PRO A 212 -4.38 21.96 -0.50
CA PRO A 212 -5.68 22.65 -0.61
C PRO A 212 -6.27 22.58 -2.02
N ALA A 213 -5.44 22.77 -3.05
CA ALA A 213 -5.87 22.75 -4.45
C ALA A 213 -6.49 21.41 -4.90
N LYS A 214 -6.28 20.32 -4.15
CA LYS A 214 -6.77 18.98 -4.51
C LYS A 214 -8.06 18.58 -3.79
N VAL A 215 -8.46 19.30 -2.74
CA VAL A 215 -9.61 18.91 -1.91
C VAL A 215 -10.90 18.93 -2.71
N THR A 216 -11.19 20.03 -3.41
CA THR A 216 -12.42 20.16 -4.22
C THR A 216 -12.48 19.12 -5.35
N PRO A 217 -11.45 18.97 -6.21
CA PRO A 217 -11.42 17.90 -7.21
C PRO A 217 -11.57 16.50 -6.62
N TYR A 218 -10.92 16.21 -5.50
CA TYR A 218 -11.04 14.92 -4.84
C TYR A 218 -12.47 14.65 -4.37
N ARG A 219 -13.12 15.62 -3.72
CA ARG A 219 -14.51 15.50 -3.28
C ARG A 219 -15.45 15.24 -4.45
N GLN A 220 -15.26 15.95 -5.57
CA GLN A 220 -16.03 15.76 -6.80
C GLN A 220 -15.88 14.33 -7.34
N ILE A 221 -14.64 13.81 -7.43
CA ILE A 221 -14.36 12.45 -7.89
C ILE A 221 -15.03 11.40 -6.98
N ILE A 222 -14.85 11.52 -5.66
CA ILE A 222 -15.44 10.60 -4.69
C ILE A 222 -16.96 10.63 -4.77
N ALA A 223 -17.57 11.81 -4.83
CA ALA A 223 -19.03 11.95 -4.93
C ALA A 223 -19.57 11.27 -6.20
N ALA A 224 -18.92 11.49 -7.35
CA ALA A 224 -19.34 10.87 -8.61
C ALA A 224 -19.18 9.34 -8.61
N CYS A 225 -18.24 8.80 -7.84
CA CYS A 225 -17.97 7.36 -7.79
C CYS A 225 -18.74 6.61 -6.70
N THR A 226 -19.29 7.31 -5.70
CA THR A 226 -19.97 6.70 -4.54
C THR A 226 -21.46 7.04 -4.44
N GLY A 227 -21.97 7.93 -5.28
CA GLY A 227 -23.40 8.26 -5.37
C GLY A 227 -24.28 7.17 -6.00
N GLU A 228 -25.58 7.45 -6.14
CA GLU A 228 -26.57 6.50 -6.70
C GLU A 228 -26.28 6.15 -8.17
N GLU A 229 -25.94 7.15 -8.98
CA GLU A 229 -25.45 7.00 -10.36
C GLU A 229 -23.92 6.88 -10.37
N SER A 230 -23.42 5.86 -9.67
CA SER A 230 -21.98 5.68 -9.41
C SER A 230 -21.20 5.43 -10.70
N ILE A 231 -20.13 6.18 -10.91
CA ILE A 231 -19.07 5.85 -11.85
C ILE A 231 -18.13 4.81 -11.22
N ASN A 232 -17.56 3.90 -12.02
CA ASN A 232 -16.53 2.99 -11.55
C ASN A 232 -15.21 3.73 -11.22
N LEU A 233 -14.58 3.41 -10.10
CA LEU A 233 -13.34 4.05 -9.63
C LEU A 233 -12.17 3.06 -9.63
N MET A 234 -11.10 3.41 -10.33
CA MET A 234 -9.81 2.72 -10.32
C MET A 234 -8.69 3.67 -9.87
N PRO A 235 -8.32 3.66 -8.59
CA PRO A 235 -7.12 4.34 -8.09
C PRO A 235 -5.87 3.63 -8.62
N VAL A 236 -4.91 4.40 -9.14
CA VAL A 236 -3.67 3.89 -9.72
C VAL A 236 -2.47 4.58 -9.08
N TYR A 237 -1.62 3.79 -8.43
CA TYR A 237 -0.34 4.17 -7.87
C TYR A 237 0.78 3.31 -8.45
N GLY A 238 1.99 3.85 -8.53
CA GLY A 238 3.17 3.16 -9.08
C GLY A 238 3.36 3.23 -10.59
N ILE A 239 2.32 3.57 -11.36
CA ILE A 239 2.50 3.92 -12.79
C ILE A 239 2.93 5.39 -12.88
N GLY A 240 4.16 5.67 -12.46
CA GLY A 240 4.80 6.98 -12.52
C GLY A 240 6.04 6.99 -13.40
N ASN A 241 6.68 8.14 -13.52
CA ASN A 241 7.90 8.28 -14.30
C ASN A 241 9.13 8.32 -13.38
N LYS A 242 9.98 7.29 -13.47
CA LYS A 242 11.37 7.39 -13.04
C LYS A 242 12.26 7.45 -14.30
N PRO A 243 13.08 8.50 -14.49
CA PRO A 243 14.09 8.47 -15.55
C PRO A 243 15.05 7.32 -15.25
N LEU A 244 15.28 6.45 -16.22
CA LEU A 244 16.32 5.44 -16.13
C LEU A 244 17.68 6.15 -16.23
N GLU A 245 18.50 6.02 -15.20
CA GLU A 245 19.84 6.61 -15.15
C GLU A 245 20.67 6.10 -16.36
N GLY A 246 21.19 7.02 -17.17
CA GLY A 246 21.98 6.69 -18.37
C GLY A 246 21.18 6.25 -19.61
N ILE A 247 19.85 6.29 -19.58
CA ILE A 247 18.98 6.02 -20.75
C ILE A 247 18.26 7.31 -21.14
N PRO A 248 18.10 7.64 -22.44
CA PRO A 248 17.44 8.86 -22.88
C PRO A 248 16.08 9.06 -22.20
N GLN A 249 15.75 10.32 -21.88
CA GLN A 249 14.51 10.75 -21.21
C GLN A 249 13.21 10.26 -21.87
N SER A 250 13.26 9.70 -23.08
CA SER A 250 12.13 9.10 -23.79
C SER A 250 11.66 7.73 -23.25
N ASN A 251 12.39 7.10 -22.33
CA ASN A 251 12.06 5.77 -21.78
C ASN A 251 11.58 5.86 -20.32
N TYR A 252 10.42 6.47 -20.11
CA TYR A 252 9.78 6.51 -18.80
C TYR A 252 9.18 5.16 -18.44
N VAL A 253 9.61 4.61 -17.30
CA VAL A 253 9.22 3.27 -16.85
C VAL A 253 8.65 3.29 -15.44
N ILE A 254 7.89 2.25 -15.13
CA ILE A 254 7.37 1.96 -13.80
C ILE A 254 8.55 1.60 -12.89
N GLU A 255 8.68 2.26 -11.73
CA GLU A 255 9.78 2.01 -10.79
C GLU A 255 9.81 0.55 -10.32
N ALA A 256 8.64 0.02 -9.94
CA ALA A 256 8.51 -1.39 -9.62
C ALA A 256 8.73 -2.33 -10.81
N MET A 257 8.52 -1.90 -12.05
CA MET A 257 8.67 -2.74 -13.24
C MET A 257 9.47 -2.01 -14.33
N PRO A 258 10.81 -1.90 -14.21
CA PRO A 258 11.62 -1.03 -15.06
C PRO A 258 11.70 -1.45 -16.53
N ASP A 259 11.19 -2.63 -16.89
CA ASP A 259 11.05 -3.06 -18.29
C ASP A 259 9.70 -2.61 -18.91
N VAL A 260 8.85 -1.91 -18.15
CA VAL A 260 7.48 -1.54 -18.56
C VAL A 260 7.34 -0.03 -18.65
N ARG A 261 6.96 0.45 -19.84
CA ARG A 261 6.67 1.86 -20.07
C ARG A 261 5.35 2.24 -19.40
N SER A 262 5.32 3.38 -18.72
CA SER A 262 4.14 3.86 -17.99
C SER A 262 2.93 4.07 -18.93
N ALA A 263 3.16 4.60 -20.14
CA ALA A 263 2.13 4.74 -21.17
C ALA A 263 1.54 3.40 -21.64
N THR A 264 2.36 2.36 -21.77
CA THR A 264 1.92 1.01 -22.15
C THR A 264 1.05 0.38 -21.07
N ALA A 265 1.44 0.53 -19.79
CA ALA A 265 0.63 0.04 -18.68
C ALA A 265 -0.71 0.76 -18.56
N LEU A 266 -0.74 2.10 -18.73
CA LEU A 266 -1.98 2.87 -18.80
C LEU A 266 -2.88 2.39 -19.95
N PHE A 267 -2.31 2.14 -21.14
CA PHE A 267 -3.04 1.56 -22.27
C PHE A 267 -3.69 0.23 -21.93
N TYR A 268 -2.95 -0.71 -21.34
CA TYR A 268 -3.52 -2.01 -20.99
C TYR A 268 -4.63 -1.92 -19.94
N LEU A 269 -4.49 -1.06 -18.93
CA LEU A 269 -5.55 -0.84 -17.94
C LEU A 269 -6.81 -0.25 -18.57
N VAL A 270 -6.65 0.79 -19.37
CA VAL A 270 -7.77 1.48 -20.05
C VAL A 270 -8.47 0.53 -21.01
N ALA A 271 -7.71 -0.19 -21.85
CA ALA A 271 -8.26 -1.16 -22.79
C ALA A 271 -8.95 -2.33 -22.09
N ALA A 272 -8.45 -2.79 -20.93
CA ALA A 272 -9.07 -3.86 -20.17
C ALA A 272 -10.40 -3.44 -19.52
N VAL A 273 -10.47 -2.22 -18.97
CA VAL A 273 -11.73 -1.64 -18.49
C VAL A 273 -12.71 -1.47 -19.65
N ALA A 274 -12.24 -0.97 -20.79
CA ALA A 274 -13.05 -0.76 -21.98
C ALA A 274 -13.62 -2.08 -22.55
N ASP A 275 -12.85 -3.16 -22.57
CA ASP A 275 -13.32 -4.50 -22.97
C ASP A 275 -14.45 -5.02 -22.06
N ARG A 276 -14.38 -4.73 -20.75
CA ARG A 276 -15.40 -5.23 -19.80
C ARG A 276 -16.66 -4.40 -19.74
N GLN A 277 -16.57 -3.09 -19.96
CA GLN A 277 -17.74 -2.21 -20.06
C GLN A 277 -18.72 -2.59 -21.20
N THR A 278 -18.27 -3.32 -22.22
CA THR A 278 -19.10 -3.72 -23.37
C THR A 278 -19.66 -5.14 -23.25
N LYS A 279 -19.35 -5.87 -22.16
CA LYS A 279 -19.75 -7.25 -21.98
C LYS A 279 -20.90 -7.36 -20.96
N PRO A 280 -22.03 -8.00 -21.32
CA PRO A 280 -23.24 -7.97 -20.50
C PRO A 280 -23.14 -8.80 -19.20
N ALA A 281 -22.12 -9.63 -19.03
CA ALA A 281 -22.04 -10.64 -17.97
C ALA A 281 -22.04 -10.05 -16.55
N LEU A 282 -21.53 -8.82 -16.35
CA LEU A 282 -21.47 -8.17 -15.05
C LEU A 282 -21.96 -6.71 -15.16
N PRO A 283 -23.24 -6.43 -14.86
CA PRO A 283 -23.79 -5.07 -14.92
C PRO A 283 -23.00 -4.04 -14.09
N ALA A 284 -22.35 -4.47 -13.00
CA ALA A 284 -21.49 -3.60 -12.18
C ALA A 284 -20.26 -3.05 -12.95
N LEU A 285 -19.77 -3.76 -13.97
CA LEU A 285 -18.64 -3.33 -14.79
C LEU A 285 -19.08 -2.50 -16.01
N ASN A 286 -20.37 -2.52 -16.35
CA ASN A 286 -20.97 -1.80 -17.49
C ASN A 286 -21.35 -0.36 -17.11
N LYS A 287 -20.39 0.36 -16.55
CA LYS A 287 -20.54 1.74 -16.09
C LYS A 287 -19.35 2.55 -16.56
N ALA A 288 -19.53 3.86 -16.70
CA ALA A 288 -18.42 4.77 -16.95
C ALA A 288 -17.34 4.57 -15.90
N ALA A 289 -16.09 4.91 -16.20
CA ALA A 289 -14.98 4.72 -15.27
C ALA A 289 -14.13 5.97 -15.11
N VAL A 290 -13.62 6.19 -13.90
CA VAL A 290 -12.57 7.14 -13.57
C VAL A 290 -11.34 6.36 -13.14
N ILE A 291 -10.24 6.54 -13.86
CA ILE A 291 -8.91 6.04 -13.52
C ILE A 291 -8.12 7.21 -12.94
N VAL A 292 -7.91 7.22 -11.62
CA VAL A 292 -7.16 8.28 -10.96
C VAL A 292 -5.70 7.88 -10.89
N ASN A 293 -4.87 8.45 -11.75
CA ASN A 293 -3.43 8.23 -11.71
C ASN A 293 -2.79 9.14 -10.67
N ILE A 294 -2.53 8.56 -9.50
CA ILE A 294 -1.97 9.22 -8.33
C ILE A 294 -0.47 9.44 -8.51
N ALA A 295 0.24 8.58 -9.24
CA ALA A 295 1.66 8.78 -9.48
C ALA A 295 1.92 9.95 -10.44
N THR A 296 2.99 10.70 -10.18
CA THR A 296 3.41 11.79 -11.07
C THR A 296 3.97 11.21 -12.37
N ASN A 297 3.41 11.67 -13.49
CA ASN A 297 3.89 11.35 -14.84
C ASN A 297 4.21 12.64 -15.59
N THR A 298 5.20 12.57 -16.46
CA THR A 298 5.59 13.71 -17.29
C THR A 298 4.61 13.91 -18.45
N PRO A 299 4.56 15.11 -19.06
CA PRO A 299 3.76 15.37 -20.24
C PRO A 299 4.01 14.37 -21.39
N GLU A 300 5.26 13.93 -21.57
CA GLU A 300 5.64 13.00 -22.65
C GLU A 300 5.03 11.61 -22.47
N CYS A 301 4.89 11.12 -21.23
CA CYS A 301 4.20 9.84 -20.99
C CYS A 301 2.73 9.93 -21.41
N TYR A 302 2.06 11.05 -21.13
CA TYR A 302 0.67 11.24 -21.58
C TYR A 302 0.58 11.47 -23.08
N ALA A 303 1.57 12.08 -23.71
CA ALA A 303 1.64 12.21 -25.16
C ALA A 303 1.82 10.85 -25.85
N GLU A 304 2.72 10.00 -25.33
CA GLU A 304 2.89 8.63 -25.81
C GLU A 304 1.62 7.81 -25.59
N PHE A 305 0.99 7.89 -24.41
CA PHE A 305 -0.29 7.23 -24.17
C PHE A 305 -1.36 7.70 -25.16
N ALA A 306 -1.47 9.01 -25.41
CA ALA A 306 -2.39 9.57 -26.41
C ALA A 306 -2.11 9.03 -27.83
N GLU A 307 -0.83 8.84 -28.19
CA GLU A 307 -0.44 8.21 -29.46
C GLU A 307 -0.91 6.74 -29.53
N LEU A 308 -0.75 5.96 -28.44
CA LEU A 308 -1.21 4.57 -28.37
C LEU A 308 -2.72 4.43 -28.54
N ILE A 309 -3.49 5.42 -28.10
CA ILE A 309 -4.96 5.44 -28.23
C ILE A 309 -5.44 6.27 -29.42
N SER A 310 -4.55 6.75 -30.29
CA SER A 310 -4.93 7.60 -31.43
C SER A 310 -5.65 6.87 -32.55
N GLY A 311 -5.42 5.56 -32.68
CA GLY A 311 -5.89 4.76 -33.82
C GLY A 311 -5.07 4.98 -35.11
N ALA A 312 -3.95 5.70 -35.02
CA ALA A 312 -3.11 6.06 -36.17
C ALA A 312 -1.61 6.01 -35.85
N LYS A 313 -1.17 5.11 -34.97
CA LYS A 313 0.24 4.94 -34.63
C LYS A 313 1.00 4.26 -35.78
N ASP A 314 2.08 4.88 -36.24
CA ASP A 314 2.90 4.37 -37.33
C ASP A 314 3.42 2.94 -37.04
N GLY A 315 3.37 2.08 -38.06
CA GLY A 315 3.84 0.70 -38.00
C GLY A 315 3.04 -0.23 -37.07
N SER A 316 1.89 0.21 -36.54
CA SER A 316 1.12 -0.51 -35.52
C SER A 316 -0.32 -0.82 -35.95
N GLN A 317 -0.48 -1.44 -37.13
CA GLN A 317 -1.81 -1.68 -37.74
C GLN A 317 -2.79 -2.44 -36.83
N GLY A 318 -2.35 -3.54 -36.20
CA GLY A 318 -3.21 -4.33 -35.31
C GLY A 318 -3.66 -3.54 -34.08
N LEU A 319 -2.78 -2.73 -33.49
CA LEU A 319 -3.13 -1.78 -32.43
C LEU A 319 -4.17 -0.77 -32.93
N ASN A 320 -3.93 -0.16 -34.09
CA ASN A 320 -4.81 0.85 -34.67
C ASN A 320 -6.21 0.28 -34.96
N ASP A 321 -6.28 -0.91 -35.55
CA ASP A 321 -7.54 -1.61 -35.81
C ASP A 321 -8.30 -1.89 -34.52
N TYR A 322 -7.60 -2.36 -33.48
CA TYR A 322 -8.19 -2.57 -32.16
C TYR A 322 -8.73 -1.28 -31.54
N VAL A 323 -7.95 -0.20 -31.55
CA VAL A 323 -8.33 1.10 -31.00
C VAL A 323 -9.55 1.68 -31.73
N ASN A 324 -9.54 1.64 -33.06
CA ASN A 324 -10.64 2.15 -33.88
C ASN A 324 -11.91 1.31 -33.72
N THR A 325 -11.79 -0.01 -33.72
CA THR A 325 -12.93 -0.93 -33.51
C THR A 325 -13.60 -0.72 -32.16
N ASN A 326 -12.81 -0.42 -31.12
CA ASN A 326 -13.30 -0.24 -29.75
C ASN A 326 -13.52 1.24 -29.36
N ASN A 327 -13.37 2.16 -30.32
CA ASN A 327 -13.48 3.61 -30.13
C ASN A 327 -12.63 4.16 -28.98
N LEU A 328 -11.43 3.60 -28.73
CA LEU A 328 -10.56 4.00 -27.62
C LEU A 328 -9.90 5.38 -27.80
N THR A 329 -10.30 6.14 -28.82
CA THR A 329 -9.74 7.45 -29.15
C THR A 329 -10.04 8.51 -28.09
N THR A 330 -9.29 9.61 -28.17
CA THR A 330 -9.41 10.82 -27.33
C THR A 330 -9.52 12.07 -28.21
N GLY A 331 -10.17 13.13 -27.69
CA GLY A 331 -10.18 14.46 -28.31
C GLY A 331 -11.28 14.70 -29.35
N THR A 332 -12.21 13.77 -29.55
CA THR A 332 -13.38 13.91 -30.44
C THR A 332 -14.70 13.69 -29.67
N PRO A 333 -15.87 14.16 -30.17
CA PRO A 333 -17.16 13.92 -29.51
C PRO A 333 -17.49 12.43 -29.35
N GLN A 334 -17.02 11.57 -30.26
CA GLN A 334 -17.23 10.12 -30.23
C GLN A 334 -16.22 9.39 -29.35
N SER A 335 -15.15 10.07 -28.90
CA SER A 335 -14.08 9.49 -28.08
C SER A 335 -14.62 8.79 -26.85
N ARG A 336 -14.04 7.64 -26.53
CA ARG A 336 -14.34 6.93 -25.31
C ARG A 336 -13.47 7.39 -24.14
N ILE A 337 -12.27 7.89 -24.44
CA ILE A 337 -11.26 8.23 -23.44
C ILE A 337 -11.12 9.74 -23.30
N TYR A 338 -11.13 10.22 -22.07
CA TYR A 338 -10.88 11.62 -21.70
C TYR A 338 -9.67 11.66 -20.76
N ILE A 339 -8.79 12.65 -20.93
CA ILE A 339 -7.62 12.84 -20.07
C ILE A 339 -7.65 14.25 -19.50
N LYS A 340 -7.72 14.37 -18.18
CA LYS A 340 -7.80 15.65 -17.47
C LYS A 340 -6.79 15.73 -16.33
N SER A 341 -6.24 16.91 -16.09
CA SER A 341 -5.55 17.18 -14.82
C SER A 341 -6.60 17.41 -13.71
N PHE A 342 -6.23 17.14 -12.45
CA PHE A 342 -7.15 17.35 -11.31
C PHE A 342 -7.65 18.80 -11.19
N ASP A 343 -6.87 19.76 -11.69
CA ASP A 343 -7.14 21.20 -11.67
C ASP A 343 -7.83 21.71 -12.95
N SER A 344 -8.30 20.81 -13.82
CA SER A 344 -9.05 21.19 -15.01
C SER A 344 -10.34 21.91 -14.63
N GLY A 345 -10.56 23.12 -15.16
CA GLY A 345 -11.75 23.93 -14.86
C GLY A 345 -13.08 23.29 -15.26
N ASP A 346 -13.07 22.26 -16.10
CA ASP A 346 -14.22 21.48 -16.54
C ASP A 346 -14.28 20.06 -15.96
N LEU A 347 -13.50 19.76 -14.91
CA LEU A 347 -13.50 18.43 -14.29
C LEU A 347 -14.89 18.01 -13.82
N GLN A 348 -15.60 18.89 -13.10
CA GLN A 348 -16.95 18.61 -12.61
C GLN A 348 -17.92 18.31 -13.76
N ALA A 349 -17.95 19.16 -14.78
CA ALA A 349 -18.80 18.95 -15.95
C ALA A 349 -18.47 17.64 -16.68
N THR A 350 -17.19 17.25 -16.71
CA THR A 350 -16.77 15.96 -17.28
C THR A 350 -17.30 14.79 -16.43
N LEU A 351 -17.23 14.88 -15.09
CA LEU A 351 -17.77 13.86 -14.20
C LEU A 351 -19.29 13.72 -14.35
N GLU A 352 -20.02 14.84 -14.41
CA GLU A 352 -21.48 14.86 -14.64
C GLU A 352 -21.83 14.22 -15.99
N PHE A 353 -21.10 14.54 -17.07
CA PHE A 353 -21.25 13.91 -18.37
C PHE A 353 -21.06 12.38 -18.31
N LEU A 354 -20.10 11.88 -17.53
CA LEU A 354 -19.88 10.44 -17.37
C LEU A 354 -21.06 9.71 -16.68
N GLN A 355 -21.84 10.40 -15.85
CA GLN A 355 -22.98 9.82 -15.13
C GLN A 355 -24.23 9.68 -16.02
N GLU A 356 -24.30 10.39 -17.14
CA GLU A 356 -25.44 10.32 -18.05
C GLU A 356 -25.65 8.88 -18.60
N PRO A 357 -26.90 8.38 -18.70
CA PRO A 357 -27.19 7.00 -19.10
C PRO A 357 -26.58 6.55 -20.43
N GLY A 358 -26.34 7.48 -21.37
CA GLY A 358 -25.73 7.19 -22.67
C GLY A 358 -24.20 7.05 -22.64
N ASN A 359 -23.55 7.32 -21.52
CA ASN A 359 -22.11 7.43 -21.39
C ASN A 359 -21.45 6.31 -20.56
N ALA A 360 -22.18 5.21 -20.32
CA ALA A 360 -21.70 4.06 -19.54
C ALA A 360 -20.41 3.39 -20.07
N THR A 361 -20.00 3.66 -21.31
CA THR A 361 -18.73 3.15 -21.85
C THR A 361 -17.59 4.16 -21.75
N LYS A 362 -17.81 5.39 -21.30
CA LYS A 362 -16.77 6.43 -21.26
C LYS A 362 -15.77 6.19 -20.12
N ILE A 363 -14.53 6.61 -20.31
CA ILE A 363 -13.46 6.48 -19.33
C ILE A 363 -12.74 7.83 -19.20
N LEU A 364 -12.64 8.34 -17.97
CA LEU A 364 -11.88 9.53 -17.62
C LEU A 364 -10.59 9.13 -16.91
N ILE A 365 -9.46 9.61 -17.39
CA ILE A 365 -8.15 9.48 -16.73
C ILE A 365 -7.82 10.82 -16.07
N ILE A 366 -7.57 10.79 -14.76
CA ILE A 366 -7.25 11.98 -13.97
C ILE A 366 -5.77 11.96 -13.59
N LYS A 367 -5.04 13.01 -13.98
CA LYS A 367 -3.66 13.26 -13.53
C LYS A 367 -3.71 13.89 -12.13
N MET A 368 -3.57 13.08 -11.08
CA MET A 368 -3.74 13.53 -9.69
C MET A 368 -2.42 13.99 -9.03
N ASN A 369 -1.28 13.44 -9.47
CA ASN A 369 0.07 13.87 -9.05
C ASN A 369 0.27 13.92 -7.52
N GLY A 370 -0.10 12.85 -6.83
CA GLY A 370 0.06 12.62 -5.40
C GLY A 370 -1.20 12.93 -4.59
N LEU A 371 -1.33 12.28 -3.45
CA LEU A 371 -2.38 12.52 -2.44
C LEU A 371 -1.76 12.36 -1.04
N PRO A 372 -2.21 13.12 -0.03
CA PRO A 372 -1.91 12.80 1.37
C PRO A 372 -2.46 11.42 1.75
N LEU A 373 -1.84 10.76 2.74
CA LEU A 373 -2.11 9.34 3.02
C LEU A 373 -3.59 9.05 3.32
N TYR A 374 -4.26 9.88 4.12
CA TYR A 374 -5.70 9.68 4.44
C TYR A 374 -6.59 9.70 3.20
N ALA A 375 -6.34 10.65 2.29
CA ALA A 375 -7.07 10.77 1.04
C ALA A 375 -6.71 9.62 0.08
N PHE A 376 -5.45 9.19 0.07
CA PHE A 376 -5.00 8.01 -0.66
C PHE A 376 -5.73 6.75 -0.17
N ASP A 377 -5.65 6.43 1.12
CA ASP A 377 -6.23 5.22 1.71
C ASP A 377 -7.75 5.18 1.53
N TYR A 378 -8.44 6.30 1.74
CA TYR A 378 -9.88 6.39 1.52
C TYR A 378 -10.27 6.19 0.06
N MET A 379 -9.53 6.77 -0.89
CA MET A 379 -9.80 6.58 -2.32
C MET A 379 -9.66 5.10 -2.72
N TYR A 380 -8.69 4.39 -2.17
CA TYR A 380 -8.55 2.94 -2.36
C TYR A 380 -9.72 2.16 -1.76
N ALA A 381 -10.19 2.54 -0.57
CA ALA A 381 -11.36 1.93 0.06
C ALA A 381 -12.64 2.11 -0.79
N GLN A 382 -12.75 3.24 -1.51
CA GLN A 382 -13.87 3.53 -2.40
C GLN A 382 -13.75 2.91 -3.79
N SER A 383 -12.69 2.16 -4.11
CA SER A 383 -12.56 1.61 -5.47
C SER A 383 -13.67 0.59 -5.77
N SER A 384 -14.19 0.65 -6.99
CA SER A 384 -15.16 -0.32 -7.54
C SER A 384 -14.58 -1.13 -8.70
N LEU A 385 -13.37 -0.79 -9.14
CA LEU A 385 -12.49 -1.61 -9.97
C LEU A 385 -11.24 -2.00 -9.18
N PRO A 386 -10.48 -3.03 -9.59
CA PRO A 386 -9.29 -3.44 -8.85
C PRO A 386 -8.29 -2.28 -8.86
N PRO A 387 -7.91 -1.74 -7.68
CA PRO A 387 -6.95 -0.66 -7.65
C PRO A 387 -5.57 -1.20 -8.04
N VAL A 388 -4.75 -0.31 -8.58
CA VAL A 388 -3.39 -0.62 -9.01
C VAL A 388 -2.44 0.07 -8.05
N PHE A 389 -1.40 -0.63 -7.58
CA PHE A 389 -0.41 -0.02 -6.71
C PHE A 389 0.95 -0.69 -6.83
N GLU A 390 1.97 -0.01 -6.35
CA GLU A 390 3.27 -0.61 -6.02
C GLU A 390 3.53 -0.53 -4.51
N GLY A 391 4.52 -1.30 -4.06
CA GLY A 391 5.03 -1.21 -2.69
C GLY A 391 4.30 -2.09 -1.67
N LYS A 392 5.01 -2.38 -0.57
CA LYS A 392 4.54 -3.27 0.50
C LYS A 392 3.61 -2.59 1.51
N GLY A 393 3.68 -1.27 1.65
CA GLY A 393 2.76 -0.51 2.51
C GLY A 393 1.33 -0.57 1.97
N THR A 394 1.13 -0.20 0.70
CA THR A 394 -0.17 -0.27 0.03
C THR A 394 -0.69 -1.70 -0.10
N ALA A 395 0.20 -2.70 -0.21
CA ALA A 395 -0.18 -4.11 -0.14
C ALA A 395 -0.95 -4.44 1.15
N ASN A 396 -0.44 -3.97 2.28
CA ASN A 396 -1.08 -4.19 3.57
C ASN A 396 -2.45 -3.53 3.64
N LEU A 397 -2.59 -2.31 3.08
CA LEU A 397 -3.89 -1.63 2.95
C LEU A 397 -4.88 -2.47 2.16
N VAL A 398 -4.57 -2.83 0.90
CA VAL A 398 -5.57 -3.47 0.03
C VAL A 398 -6.01 -4.84 0.52
N LEU A 399 -5.14 -5.57 1.23
CA LEU A 399 -5.49 -6.85 1.87
C LEU A 399 -6.58 -6.66 2.96
N ASN A 400 -6.71 -5.46 3.52
CA ASN A 400 -7.74 -5.08 4.48
C ASN A 400 -9.02 -4.50 3.84
N LEU A 401 -9.11 -4.32 2.52
CA LEU A 401 -10.22 -3.57 1.90
C LEU A 401 -11.33 -4.40 1.24
N ASN A 402 -11.28 -5.74 1.31
CA ASN A 402 -12.17 -6.63 0.56
C ASN A 402 -12.27 -6.25 -0.93
N LYS A 403 -11.15 -5.79 -1.51
CA LYS A 403 -11.05 -5.43 -2.91
C LYS A 403 -10.07 -6.36 -3.62
N PRO A 404 -10.40 -6.86 -4.82
CA PRO A 404 -9.39 -7.44 -5.69
C PRO A 404 -8.41 -6.35 -6.10
N PHE A 405 -7.16 -6.71 -6.44
CA PHE A 405 -6.15 -5.71 -6.74
C PHE A 405 -5.07 -6.16 -7.73
N ILE A 406 -4.39 -5.17 -8.32
CA ILE A 406 -3.28 -5.32 -9.25
C ILE A 406 -2.03 -4.76 -8.57
N ASN A 407 -1.07 -5.63 -8.23
CA ASN A 407 0.19 -5.18 -7.64
C ASN A 407 1.33 -5.16 -8.67
N LEU A 408 1.87 -3.97 -8.90
CA LEU A 408 3.09 -3.75 -9.67
C LEU A 408 4.29 -4.16 -8.82
N VAL A 409 4.83 -5.36 -9.09
CA VAL A 409 5.99 -5.90 -8.37
C VAL A 409 7.22 -6.05 -9.27
N LYS A 410 8.38 -5.76 -8.67
CA LYS A 410 9.68 -6.00 -9.32
C LYS A 410 9.94 -7.48 -9.46
N ASP A 411 10.10 -7.88 -10.71
CA ASP A 411 10.64 -9.18 -11.04
C ASP A 411 12.14 -9.18 -10.76
N ARG A 412 12.54 -9.77 -9.62
CA ARG A 412 13.96 -9.87 -9.24
C ARG A 412 14.70 -11.02 -9.93
N THR A 413 14.16 -11.63 -10.99
CA THR A 413 14.86 -12.70 -11.74
C THR A 413 16.19 -12.28 -12.37
N ARG A 414 16.51 -10.97 -12.42
CA ARG A 414 17.79 -10.45 -12.90
C ARG A 414 18.85 -10.12 -11.83
N ALA A 415 18.62 -10.39 -10.54
CA ALA A 415 19.66 -10.19 -9.52
C ALA A 415 20.68 -11.37 -9.56
N PRO A 416 21.96 -11.16 -9.94
CA PRO A 416 22.87 -12.28 -10.24
C PRO A 416 23.42 -13.06 -9.03
N SER A 417 23.07 -12.76 -7.78
CA SER A 417 23.91 -13.20 -6.65
C SER A 417 23.23 -13.71 -5.38
N VAL A 418 21.91 -13.87 -5.32
CA VAL A 418 21.31 -14.54 -4.15
C VAL A 418 20.11 -15.37 -4.61
N ALA A 419 20.12 -16.66 -4.25
CA ALA A 419 19.02 -17.60 -4.45
C ALA A 419 17.79 -17.21 -3.61
N VAL A 420 17.18 -16.07 -3.92
CA VAL A 420 15.88 -15.68 -3.40
C VAL A 420 14.86 -16.38 -4.30
N PRO A 421 14.07 -17.35 -3.78
CA PRO A 421 13.06 -18.03 -4.59
C PRO A 421 12.11 -17.02 -5.23
N ARG A 422 11.67 -17.26 -6.47
CA ARG A 422 10.74 -16.40 -7.25
C ARG A 422 9.50 -15.96 -6.43
N TRP A 423 9.13 -16.74 -5.42
CA TRP A 423 7.97 -16.56 -4.55
C TRP A 423 8.11 -15.50 -3.44
N ARG A 424 9.32 -15.02 -3.10
CA ARG A 424 9.48 -14.00 -2.03
C ARG A 424 9.07 -12.57 -2.44
N ASN A 425 8.68 -12.36 -3.69
CA ASN A 425 8.14 -11.07 -4.18
C ASN A 425 6.61 -11.10 -4.33
N VAL A 426 5.95 -12.20 -3.98
CA VAL A 426 4.51 -12.44 -4.18
C VAL A 426 3.69 -11.54 -3.28
N VAL A 427 2.85 -10.66 -3.83
CA VAL A 427 1.83 -9.91 -3.07
C VAL A 427 0.43 -10.50 -3.29
N TYR A 428 0.40 -11.80 -3.57
CA TYR A 428 -0.79 -12.63 -3.63
C TYR A 428 -0.59 -13.78 -2.64
N PRO A 429 -0.85 -13.55 -1.34
CA PRO A 429 -0.57 -14.54 -0.29
C PRO A 429 -1.37 -15.81 -0.51
N THR A 430 -0.81 -16.95 -0.11
CA THR A 430 -1.58 -18.20 -0.04
C THR A 430 -1.95 -18.45 1.41
N LEU A 431 -3.21 -18.84 1.64
CA LEU A 431 -3.68 -19.24 2.96
C LEU A 431 -3.75 -20.77 3.05
N PRO A 432 -3.33 -21.37 4.19
CA PRO A 432 -2.64 -20.73 5.32
C PRO A 432 -1.26 -20.19 4.91
N LEU A 433 -0.75 -19.18 5.62
CA LEU A 433 0.46 -18.41 5.22
C LEU A 433 1.77 -19.19 5.17
N ASN A 434 1.80 -20.38 5.77
CA ASN A 434 2.92 -21.32 5.74
C ASN A 434 2.83 -22.34 4.59
N ALA A 435 1.75 -22.31 3.79
CA ALA A 435 1.57 -23.19 2.65
C ALA A 435 2.46 -22.80 1.46
N ALA A 436 2.69 -23.77 0.57
CA ALA A 436 3.28 -23.50 -0.75
C ALA A 436 2.36 -22.56 -1.57
N PRO A 437 2.91 -21.76 -2.51
CA PRO A 437 2.10 -20.85 -3.32
C PRO A 437 0.97 -21.58 -4.07
N GLY A 438 -0.27 -21.18 -3.80
CA GLY A 438 -1.47 -21.77 -4.41
C GLY A 438 -1.63 -21.36 -5.88
N GLN A 439 -2.27 -22.23 -6.68
CA GLN A 439 -2.41 -22.05 -8.13
C GLN A 439 -3.00 -20.68 -8.50
N ILE A 440 -4.06 -20.23 -7.80
CA ILE A 440 -4.72 -18.96 -8.11
C ILE A 440 -3.79 -17.75 -7.92
N ALA A 441 -2.97 -17.75 -6.85
CA ALA A 441 -2.00 -16.69 -6.61
C ALA A 441 -0.92 -16.67 -7.71
N GLN A 442 -0.46 -17.86 -8.13
CA GLN A 442 0.49 -17.99 -9.23
C GLN A 442 -0.11 -17.55 -10.56
N ASP A 443 -1.37 -17.87 -10.83
CA ASP A 443 -2.06 -17.50 -12.07
C ASP A 443 -2.24 -15.98 -12.17
N ILE A 444 -2.72 -15.34 -11.09
CA ILE A 444 -2.85 -13.88 -11.05
C ILE A 444 -1.48 -13.26 -11.34
N GLN A 445 -0.43 -13.66 -10.61
CA GLN A 445 0.89 -13.08 -10.79
C GLN A 445 1.48 -13.34 -12.19
N ASN A 446 1.58 -14.60 -12.59
CA ASN A 446 2.35 -15.01 -13.76
C ASN A 446 1.57 -14.85 -15.06
N GLN A 447 0.26 -15.09 -15.03
CA GLN A 447 -0.57 -15.07 -16.24
C GLN A 447 -1.34 -13.78 -16.42
N LYS A 448 -1.54 -12.96 -15.36
CA LYS A 448 -2.30 -11.70 -15.47
C LYS A 448 -1.41 -10.48 -15.29
N ILE A 449 -0.71 -10.37 -14.16
CA ILE A 449 0.09 -9.18 -13.84
C ILE A 449 1.36 -9.09 -14.69
N PHE A 450 2.15 -10.15 -14.79
CA PHE A 450 3.39 -10.10 -15.58
C PHE A 450 3.19 -9.90 -17.07
N ARG A 451 1.97 -10.10 -17.59
CA ARG A 451 1.65 -9.72 -18.96
C ARG A 451 1.69 -8.22 -19.20
N MET A 452 1.54 -7.38 -18.17
CA MET A 452 1.78 -5.94 -18.31
C MET A 452 3.19 -5.59 -18.82
N LYS A 453 4.15 -6.54 -18.77
CA LYS A 453 5.48 -6.39 -19.35
C LYS A 453 5.54 -6.56 -20.87
N GLU A 454 4.47 -7.01 -21.49
CA GLU A 454 4.38 -7.15 -22.93
C GLU A 454 4.56 -5.78 -23.60
N GLY A 455 5.51 -5.69 -24.54
CA GLY A 455 5.69 -4.47 -25.33
C GLY A 455 4.57 -4.29 -26.36
N ILE A 456 4.26 -3.04 -26.70
CA ILE A 456 3.21 -2.70 -27.68
C ILE A 456 3.40 -3.40 -29.04
N ALA A 457 4.63 -3.62 -29.49
CA ALA A 457 4.89 -4.36 -30.73
C ALA A 457 4.41 -5.82 -30.67
N THR A 458 4.50 -6.45 -29.50
CA THR A 458 3.99 -7.82 -29.27
C THR A 458 2.47 -7.82 -29.24
N PHE A 459 1.85 -6.89 -28.50
CA PHE A 459 0.40 -6.71 -28.51
C PHE A 459 -0.14 -6.51 -29.94
N ASN A 460 0.50 -5.64 -30.72
CA ASN A 460 0.13 -5.35 -32.11
C ASN A 460 0.08 -6.60 -33.00
N GLY A 461 1.01 -7.55 -32.82
CA GLY A 461 0.97 -8.83 -33.54
C GLY A 461 -0.09 -9.79 -32.99
N GLN A 462 -0.21 -9.89 -31.67
CA GLN A 462 -1.13 -10.83 -31.03
C GLN A 462 -2.60 -10.45 -31.19
N VAL A 463 -2.95 -9.17 -31.15
CA VAL A 463 -4.35 -8.73 -31.23
C VAL A 463 -5.00 -9.13 -32.56
N VAL A 464 -4.21 -9.23 -33.63
CA VAL A 464 -4.64 -9.71 -34.94
C VAL A 464 -4.74 -11.24 -34.98
N ALA A 465 -3.80 -11.93 -34.30
CA ALA A 465 -3.72 -13.40 -34.34
C ALA A 465 -4.71 -14.08 -33.39
N ASN A 466 -4.75 -13.64 -32.13
CA ASN A 466 -5.62 -14.15 -31.08
C ASN A 466 -5.69 -13.18 -29.89
N PHE A 467 -6.81 -12.46 -29.75
CA PHE A 467 -7.02 -11.51 -28.65
C PHE A 467 -6.86 -12.13 -27.26
N ASP A 468 -7.22 -13.40 -27.08
CA ASP A 468 -7.16 -14.10 -25.79
C ASP A 468 -5.73 -14.27 -25.25
N THR A 469 -4.74 -14.12 -26.15
CA THR A 469 -3.32 -14.16 -25.79
C THR A 469 -2.75 -12.81 -25.38
N THR A 470 -3.53 -11.73 -25.46
CA THR A 470 -3.05 -10.37 -25.18
C THR A 470 -3.03 -10.03 -23.70
N SER A 471 -2.23 -9.02 -23.35
CA SER A 471 -2.22 -8.42 -22.01
C SER A 471 -3.55 -7.78 -21.63
N VAL A 472 -4.25 -7.19 -22.61
CA VAL A 472 -5.58 -6.61 -22.41
C VAL A 472 -6.57 -7.68 -21.97
N PHE A 473 -6.64 -8.80 -22.68
CA PHE A 473 -7.54 -9.90 -22.32
C PHE A 473 -7.22 -10.48 -20.93
N ALA A 474 -5.95 -10.63 -20.61
CA ALA A 474 -5.53 -11.12 -19.30
C ALA A 474 -5.98 -10.19 -18.15
N LEU A 475 -5.74 -8.88 -18.25
CA LEU A 475 -6.23 -7.94 -17.24
C LEU A 475 -7.75 -7.86 -17.21
N ALA A 476 -8.40 -7.85 -18.36
CA ALA A 476 -9.85 -7.80 -18.47
C ALA A 476 -10.49 -9.03 -17.79
N THR A 477 -9.94 -10.23 -18.00
CA THR A 477 -10.43 -11.45 -17.33
C THR A 477 -10.18 -11.43 -15.83
N LEU A 478 -9.05 -10.87 -15.36
CA LEU A 478 -8.82 -10.67 -13.94
C LEU A 478 -9.89 -9.76 -13.33
N ILE A 479 -10.20 -8.61 -13.96
CA ILE A 479 -11.26 -7.69 -13.51
C ILE A 479 -12.59 -8.43 -13.43
N GLU A 480 -13.02 -9.08 -14.51
CA GLU A 480 -14.29 -9.82 -14.56
C GLU A 480 -14.38 -10.90 -13.49
N GLN A 481 -13.39 -11.80 -13.42
CA GLN A 481 -13.40 -12.91 -12.48
C GLN A 481 -13.39 -12.40 -11.03
N SER A 482 -12.69 -11.31 -10.74
CA SER A 482 -12.63 -10.74 -9.40
C SER A 482 -13.97 -10.26 -8.85
N TYR A 483 -14.92 -9.92 -9.73
CA TYR A 483 -16.28 -9.45 -9.37
C TYR A 483 -17.38 -10.43 -9.76
N THR A 484 -17.05 -11.55 -10.40
CA THR A 484 -17.99 -12.64 -10.64
C THR A 484 -18.16 -13.40 -9.33
N ALA A 485 -19.37 -13.40 -8.79
CA ALA A 485 -19.71 -14.18 -7.59
C ALA A 485 -19.31 -15.65 -7.77
N ASP A 486 -18.77 -16.24 -6.70
CA ASP A 486 -18.33 -17.65 -6.64
C ASP A 486 -17.20 -18.04 -7.61
N SER A 487 -16.62 -17.09 -8.36
CA SER A 487 -15.41 -17.38 -9.10
C SER A 487 -14.26 -17.70 -8.14
N VAL A 488 -13.32 -18.55 -8.59
CA VAL A 488 -12.13 -18.90 -7.80
C VAL A 488 -11.32 -17.64 -7.44
N THR A 489 -11.25 -16.67 -8.35
CA THR A 489 -10.57 -15.38 -8.15
C THR A 489 -11.27 -14.51 -7.11
N ASN A 490 -12.60 -14.42 -7.17
CA ASN A 490 -13.39 -13.66 -6.21
C ASN A 490 -13.28 -14.28 -4.80
N THR A 491 -13.51 -15.59 -4.69
CA THR A 491 -13.37 -16.36 -3.44
C THR A 491 -11.97 -16.19 -2.83
N TYR A 492 -10.93 -16.22 -3.67
CA TYR A 492 -9.56 -16.00 -3.23
C TYR A 492 -9.38 -14.62 -2.55
N PHE A 493 -9.81 -13.53 -3.19
CA PHE A 493 -9.70 -12.19 -2.58
C PHE A 493 -10.57 -12.03 -1.33
N THR A 494 -11.77 -12.62 -1.30
CA THR A 494 -12.62 -12.62 -0.11
C THR A 494 -11.97 -13.35 1.06
N ASN A 495 -11.33 -14.50 0.82
CA ASN A 495 -10.60 -15.24 1.86
C ASN A 495 -9.39 -14.45 2.37
N LEU A 496 -8.66 -13.77 1.49
CA LEU A 496 -7.57 -12.88 1.91
C LEU A 496 -8.10 -11.78 2.83
N TYR A 497 -9.19 -11.12 2.46
CA TYR A 497 -9.81 -10.11 3.31
C TYR A 497 -10.23 -10.68 4.67
N GLY A 498 -10.91 -11.82 4.69
CA GLY A 498 -11.32 -12.47 5.93
C GLY A 498 -10.15 -12.77 6.86
N PHE A 499 -8.98 -13.10 6.32
CA PHE A 499 -7.77 -13.32 7.10
C PHE A 499 -7.11 -12.02 7.57
N TYR A 500 -6.81 -11.09 6.67
CA TYR A 500 -6.02 -9.88 6.97
C TYR A 500 -6.83 -8.81 7.72
N HIS A 501 -8.15 -8.81 7.58
CA HIS A 501 -9.05 -7.95 8.34
C HIS A 501 -9.55 -8.56 9.65
N ASP A 502 -9.07 -9.75 10.02
CA ASP A 502 -9.26 -10.30 11.35
C ASP A 502 -8.14 -9.83 12.28
N GLU A 503 -8.50 -9.06 13.32
CA GLU A 503 -7.55 -8.59 14.34
C GLU A 503 -6.80 -9.73 15.04
N ASN A 504 -7.31 -10.97 15.02
CA ASN A 504 -6.57 -12.14 15.55
C ASN A 504 -5.28 -12.43 14.76
N ASN A 505 -5.21 -12.00 13.50
CA ASN A 505 -4.04 -12.15 12.63
C ASN A 505 -3.21 -10.86 12.53
N ASP A 506 -3.56 -9.81 13.30
CA ASP A 506 -2.85 -8.52 13.29
C ASP A 506 -1.40 -8.71 13.75
N LYS A 507 -0.44 -8.48 12.83
CA LYS A 507 0.99 -8.59 13.10
C LYS A 507 1.42 -7.78 14.32
N LEU A 508 0.89 -6.56 14.51
CA LEU A 508 1.26 -5.76 15.68
C LEU A 508 0.72 -6.38 16.98
N LEU A 509 -0.54 -6.82 16.98
CA LEU A 509 -1.16 -7.45 18.15
C LEU A 509 -0.38 -8.72 18.55
N LEU A 510 -0.08 -9.59 17.59
CA LEU A 510 0.69 -10.81 17.82
C LEU A 510 2.09 -10.49 18.38
N SER A 511 2.76 -9.49 17.80
CA SER A 511 4.08 -9.03 18.27
C SER A 511 4.03 -8.51 19.70
N LEU A 512 3.03 -7.68 20.03
CA LEU A 512 2.86 -7.11 21.37
C LEU A 512 2.51 -8.19 22.39
N CYS A 513 1.67 -9.17 22.02
CA CYS A 513 1.36 -10.31 22.89
C CYS A 513 2.64 -11.07 23.26
N TYR A 514 3.47 -11.41 22.27
CA TYR A 514 4.74 -12.08 22.51
C TYR A 514 5.73 -11.19 23.28
N PHE A 515 5.81 -9.91 22.95
CA PHE A 515 6.63 -8.93 23.66
C PHE A 515 6.30 -8.87 25.15
N LEU A 516 5.01 -8.87 25.52
CA LEU A 516 4.60 -8.83 26.92
C LEU A 516 4.91 -10.13 27.66
N SER A 517 4.71 -11.29 27.04
CA SER A 517 5.20 -12.56 27.60
C SER A 517 6.71 -12.50 27.85
N TYR A 518 7.47 -12.02 26.87
CA TYR A 518 8.92 -11.93 26.97
C TYR A 518 9.39 -11.01 28.09
N VAL A 519 8.84 -9.80 28.19
CA VAL A 519 9.27 -8.83 29.20
C VAL A 519 8.84 -9.28 30.60
N ASN A 520 7.62 -9.81 30.77
CA ASN A 520 7.15 -10.27 32.08
C ASN A 520 7.93 -11.49 32.59
N GLY A 521 8.29 -12.43 31.71
CA GLY A 521 9.14 -13.58 32.10
C GLY A 521 10.59 -13.22 32.42
N LEU A 522 11.00 -11.96 32.26
CA LEU A 522 12.28 -11.44 32.71
C LEU A 522 12.20 -10.72 34.06
N GLU A 523 10.99 -10.41 34.56
CA GLU A 523 10.80 -9.92 35.93
C GLU A 523 10.90 -11.12 36.90
N PRO A 524 11.76 -11.04 37.93
CA PRO A 524 12.06 -12.17 38.82
C PRO A 524 10.92 -12.61 39.74
#